data_AF-A0A6N7C3A2-F1
#
_entry.id   AF-A0A6N7C3A2-F1
#
_cell.length_a   1.000
_cell.length_b   1.000
_cell.length_c   1.000
_cell.angle_alpha   90.00
_cell.angle_beta   90.00
_cell.angle_gamma   90.00
#
_symmetry.space_group_name_H-M   'P 1'
#
loop_
_entity.id
_entity.type
_entity.pdbx_description
1 polymer ?
#
loop_
_entity_poly.entity_id
_entity_poly.type
_entity_poly.pdbx_seq_one_letter_code
_entity_poly.pdbx_strand_id
1 'polypeptide(L)' 'MILYIYSKDSGIYLYRDNGNVDGALYDMGEDKDFTLTPPPDYDKPWYWVDAEWTTEQPS' A
#
# COMPACT_ATOMS: atom_id res chain seq x y z
N MET A 1 -4.00 13.26 -6.71
CA MET A 1 -3.15 12.09 -6.45
C MET A 1 -3.97 11.10 -5.65
N ILE A 2 -3.92 9.77 -5.85
CA ILE A 2 -4.32 8.82 -4.81
C ILE A 2 -3.15 7.87 -4.63
N LEU A 3 -2.60 7.82 -3.42
CA LEU A 3 -1.64 6.83 -2.97
C LEU A 3 -2.34 5.90 -1.99
N TYR A 4 -2.17 4.60 -2.19
CA TYR A 4 -2.61 3.60 -1.23
C TYR A 4 -1.38 3.17 -0.43
N ILE A 5 -1.41 3.35 0.88
CA ILE A 5 -0.28 3.11 1.78
C ILE A 5 -0.51 1.80 2.54
N TYR A 6 0.53 0.99 2.60
CA TYR A 6 0.55 -0.35 3.17
C TYR A 6 1.67 -0.48 4.20
N SER A 7 1.49 -1.39 5.15
CA SER A 7 2.58 -1.84 6.02
C SER A 7 3.57 -2.64 5.19
N LYS A 8 4.85 -2.27 5.22
CA LYS A 8 5.90 -2.98 4.48
C LYS A 8 6.12 -4.41 4.98
N ASP A 9 5.98 -4.62 6.28
CA ASP A 9 6.19 -5.92 6.93
C ASP A 9 5.07 -6.93 6.61
N SER A 10 3.82 -6.45 6.55
CA SER A 10 2.64 -7.33 6.46
C SER A 10 1.86 -7.21 5.15
N GLY A 11 2.17 -6.22 4.32
CA GLY A 11 1.40 -5.87 3.13
C GLY A 11 -0.04 -5.45 3.40
N ILE A 12 -0.40 -5.16 4.66
CA ILE A 12 -1.77 -4.78 5.05
C ILE A 12 -2.02 -3.30 4.74
N TYR A 13 -3.20 -3.01 4.20
CA TYR A 13 -3.65 -1.64 3.95
C TYR A 13 -3.70 -0.81 5.24
N LEU A 14 -3.09 0.37 5.22
CA LEU A 14 -3.11 1.30 6.34
C LEU A 14 -4.10 2.43 6.09
N TYR A 15 -3.87 3.22 5.03
CA TYR A 15 -4.70 4.36 4.67
C TYR A 15 -4.46 4.79 3.21
N ARG A 16 -5.32 5.67 2.70
CA ARG A 16 -5.12 6.35 1.42
C ARG A 16 -4.76 7.80 1.66
N ASP A 17 -3.84 8.33 0.86
CA ASP A 17 -3.52 9.74 0.82
C ASP A 17 -3.98 10.34 -0.51
N ASN A 18 -4.69 11.47 -0.45
CA ASN A 18 -5.22 12.17 -1.61
C ASN A 18 -4.48 13.50 -1.89
N GLY A 19 -3.32 13.71 -1.26
CA GLY A 19 -2.55 14.95 -1.31
C GLY A 19 -1.48 15.03 -2.40
N ASN A 20 -0.50 15.91 -2.14
CA ASN A 20 0.71 16.05 -2.95
C ASN A 20 1.66 14.86 -2.67
N VAL A 21 2.14 14.14 -3.71
CA VAL A 21 3.11 13.05 -3.46
C VAL A 21 4.40 13.54 -2.85
N ASP A 22 4.78 14.79 -3.14
CA ASP A 22 5.78 15.61 -2.47
C ASP A 22 5.87 15.33 -0.96
N GLY A 23 4.77 15.68 -0.31
CA GLY A 23 4.63 15.55 1.15
C GLY A 23 4.38 14.12 1.58
N ALA A 24 3.57 13.36 0.83
CA ALA A 24 3.24 11.99 1.19
C ALA A 24 4.46 11.07 1.22
N LEU A 25 5.39 11.25 0.28
CA LEU A 25 6.66 10.51 0.24
C LEU A 25 7.65 11.00 1.29
N TYR A 26 7.68 12.30 1.59
CA TYR A 26 8.54 12.86 2.63
C TYR A 26 8.16 12.37 4.03
N ASP A 27 6.85 12.27 4.32
CA ASP A 27 6.34 11.79 5.60
C ASP A 27 6.29 10.24 5.67
N MET A 28 6.67 9.55 4.60
CA MET A 28 6.64 8.09 4.54
C MET A 28 7.80 7.49 5.33
N GLY A 29 7.47 6.88 6.47
CA GLY A 29 8.42 6.08 7.24
C GLY A 29 8.90 4.84 6.48
N GLU A 30 10.06 4.32 6.87
CA GLU A 30 10.68 3.13 6.25
C GLU A 30 9.88 1.82 6.44
N ASP A 31 8.91 1.84 7.35
CA ASP A 31 7.98 0.77 7.70
C ASP A 31 6.78 0.64 6.75
N LYS A 32 6.72 1.51 5.72
CA LYS A 32 5.59 1.60 4.80
C LYS A 32 6.01 1.35 3.37
N ASP A 33 5.05 0.88 2.58
CA ASP A 33 5.13 0.78 1.14
C ASP A 33 3.86 1.39 0.51
N PHE A 34 3.87 1.63 -0.79
CA PHE A 34 2.76 2.26 -1.48
C PHE A 34 2.54 1.75 -2.90
N THR A 35 1.31 1.96 -3.37
CA THR A 35 0.92 1.72 -4.76
C THR A 35 -0.02 2.82 -5.24
N LEU A 36 0.02 3.07 -6.55
CA LEU A 36 -0.91 3.97 -7.24
C LEU A 36 -2.12 3.23 -7.79
N THR A 37 -2.11 1.90 -7.73
CA THR A 37 -3.18 1.05 -8.21
C THR A 37 -4.02 0.55 -7.04
N PRO A 38 -5.35 0.39 -7.19
CA PRO A 38 -6.16 -0.36 -6.23
C PRO A 38 -5.91 -1.88 -6.38
N PRO A 39 -6.37 -2.71 -5.43
CA PRO A 39 -6.34 -4.16 -5.59
C PRO A 39 -7.14 -4.62 -6.82
N PRO A 40 -6.79 -5.78 -7.42
CA PRO A 40 -7.45 -6.28 -8.63
C PRO A 40 -8.97 -6.48 -8.51
N ASP A 41 -9.43 -6.94 -7.35
CA ASP A 41 -10.84 -7.18 -7.02
C ASP A 41 -11.08 -7.02 -5.50
N TYR A 42 -12.34 -7.17 -5.08
CA TYR A 42 -12.75 -7.10 -3.68
C TYR A 42 -13.37 -8.41 -3.17
N ASP A 43 -13.18 -9.51 -3.91
CA ASP A 43 -13.76 -10.82 -3.56
C ASP A 43 -12.95 -11.55 -2.48
N LYS A 44 -11.71 -11.11 -2.25
CA LYS A 44 -10.76 -11.68 -1.29
C LYS A 44 -9.81 -10.61 -0.75
N PRO A 45 -9.16 -10.84 0.41
CA PRO A 45 -8.14 -9.94 0.91
C PRO A 45 -6.93 -9.91 -0.04
N TRP A 46 -6.42 -8.71 -0.27
CA TRP A 46 -5.22 -8.44 -1.05
C TRP A 46 -4.18 -7.74 -0.18
N TYR A 47 -2.93 -8.12 -0.39
CA TYR A 47 -1.76 -7.56 0.26
C TYR A 47 -0.84 -6.97 -0.80
N TRP A 48 -0.17 -5.86 -0.46
CA TRP A 48 0.83 -5.23 -1.32
C TRP A 48 2.22 -5.57 -0.78
N VAL A 49 2.99 -6.36 -1.53
CA VAL A 49 4.28 -6.91 -1.08
C VAL A 49 5.24 -6.92 -2.25
N ASP A 50 6.48 -6.46 -2.05
CA ASP A 50 7.53 -6.46 -3.08
C ASP A 50 7.08 -5.86 -4.44
N ALA A 51 6.29 -4.78 -4.37
CA ALA A 51 5.70 -4.09 -5.51
C ALA A 51 4.68 -4.92 -6.34
N GLU A 52 4.10 -5.96 -5.75
CA GLU A 52 3.09 -6.83 -6.38
C GLU A 52 1.86 -7.04 -5.49
N TRP A 53 0.73 -7.34 -6.15
CA TRP A 53 -0.50 -7.75 -5.48
C TRP A 53 -0.48 -9.25 -5.20
N THR A 54 -0.67 -9.64 -3.95
CA THR A 54 -0.77 -11.05 -3.54
C THR A 54 -1.99 -11.30 -2.67
N THR A 55 -2.49 -12.53 -2.71
CA THR A 55 -3.53 -13.03 -1.79
C THR A 55 -2.93 -13.85 -0.65
N GLU A 56 -1.63 -14.11 -0.68
CA GLU A 56 -0.91 -14.79 0.38
C GLU A 56 -0.51 -13.77 1.44
N GLN A 57 -0.98 -13.95 2.67
CA GLN A 57 -0.59 -13.09 3.76
C GLN A 57 0.90 -13.31 4.09
N PRO A 58 1.72 -12.25 4.11
CA PRO A 58 3.09 -12.33 4.59
C PRO A 58 3.13 -12.83 6.04
N SER A 59 4.05 -13.77 6.30
CA SER A 59 4.26 -14.40 7.61
C SER A 59 5.06 -13.54 8.56
#